data_AF-A0A2D2PZM4-F1
#
_entry.id   AF-A0A2D2PZM4-F1
#
_cell.length_a   1.000
_cell.length_b   1.000
_cell.length_c   1.000
_cell.angle_alpha   90.00
_cell.angle_beta   90.00
_cell.angle_gamma   90.00
#
_symmetry.space_group_name_H-M   'P 1'
#
loop_
_entity.id
_entity.type
_entity.pdbx_description
1 polymer ?
#
loop_
_entity_poly.entity_id
_entity_poly.type
_entity_poly.pdbx_seq_one_letter_code
_entity_poly.pdbx_strand_id
1 'polypeptide(L)'
;MHLTRFWAPRLGLLLLLVMVWCWGAIATPAAASGVDNYVIQYLKATEAIELPLNDRGDTRAFTPEDLTRGKRLFEENCKNCHVGGTTLPNPLVSLSLKDLKGAVPPRDNIASLVAFQRLPMSYDGSEESYWCRQVSEDWLTTNQLEDLAAFILRAAAVAPGWGTETFADSAP
;
A
#
# COMPACT_ATOMS: atom_id res chain seq x y z
N MET A 1 -78.26 21.18 -10.34
CA MET A 1 -77.34 20.07 -10.67
C MET A 1 -75.90 20.58 -10.55
N HIS A 2 -75.27 20.41 -9.39
CA HIS A 2 -73.82 20.63 -9.24
C HIS A 2 -73.28 19.50 -8.35
N LEU A 3 -73.04 18.34 -8.97
CA LEU A 3 -72.11 17.35 -8.43
C LEU A 3 -70.78 17.57 -9.13
N THR A 4 -69.75 17.92 -8.38
CA THR A 4 -68.36 17.46 -8.56
C THR A 4 -67.50 18.12 -7.49
N ARG A 5 -66.41 17.44 -7.11
CA ARG A 5 -65.31 17.88 -6.22
C ARG A 5 -65.39 17.47 -4.76
N PHE A 6 -65.31 16.17 -4.48
CA PHE A 6 -64.78 15.71 -3.17
C PHE A 6 -63.82 14.51 -3.24
N TRP A 7 -63.28 14.18 -4.43
CA TRP A 7 -62.43 13.00 -4.64
C TRP A 7 -61.07 13.32 -5.28
N ALA A 8 -60.46 14.45 -4.91
CA ALA A 8 -59.12 14.85 -5.40
C ALA A 8 -58.02 14.98 -4.31
N PRO A 9 -58.29 15.26 -3.02
CA PRO A 9 -57.18 15.63 -2.11
C PRO A 9 -56.36 14.43 -1.62
N ARG A 10 -56.91 13.21 -1.65
CA ARG A 10 -56.22 12.00 -1.16
C ARG A 10 -55.21 11.43 -2.17
N LEU A 11 -55.47 11.60 -3.47
CA LEU A 11 -54.58 11.10 -4.53
C LEU A 11 -53.34 12.00 -4.68
N GLY A 12 -53.49 13.31 -4.51
CA GLY A 12 -52.37 14.26 -4.53
C GLY A 12 -51.38 14.06 -3.37
N LEU A 13 -51.88 13.75 -2.17
CA LEU A 13 -51.03 13.49 -1.01
C LEU A 13 -50.23 12.18 -1.15
N LEU A 14 -50.83 11.13 -1.70
CA LEU A 14 -50.15 9.87 -1.99
C LEU A 14 -49.06 10.02 -3.06
N LEU A 15 -49.31 10.79 -4.12
CA LEU A 15 -48.31 11.06 -5.16
C LEU A 15 -47.14 11.91 -4.64
N LEU A 16 -47.40 12.88 -3.76
CA LEU A 16 -46.34 13.66 -3.09
C LEU A 16 -45.48 12.80 -2.16
N LEU A 17 -46.10 11.90 -1.39
CA LEU A 17 -45.36 10.99 -0.51
C LEU A 17 -44.49 9.99 -1.29
N VAL A 18 -44.97 9.49 -2.44
CA VAL A 18 -44.20 8.62 -3.34
C VAL A 18 -43.04 9.39 -4.00
N MET A 19 -43.24 10.65 -4.42
CA MET A 19 -42.14 11.47 -4.93
C MET A 19 -41.07 11.75 -3.87
N VAL A 20 -41.47 12.03 -2.62
CA VAL A 20 -40.53 12.25 -1.50
C VAL A 20 -39.75 10.97 -1.17
N TRP A 21 -40.42 9.80 -1.24
CA TRP A 21 -39.75 8.50 -1.09
C TRP A 21 -38.79 8.19 -2.25
N CYS A 22 -39.13 8.56 -3.49
CA CYS A 22 -38.22 8.41 -4.63
C CYS A 22 -37.04 9.40 -4.58
N TRP A 23 -37.19 10.58 -3.97
CA TRP A 23 -36.11 11.55 -3.86
C TRP A 23 -35.11 11.24 -2.73
N GLY A 24 -35.52 10.46 -1.71
CA GLY A 24 -34.66 10.07 -0.59
C GLY A 24 -33.62 8.98 -0.91
N ALA A 25 -33.64 8.41 -2.11
CA ALA A 25 -32.77 7.30 -2.53
C ALA A 25 -31.57 7.74 -3.39
N ILE A 26 -31.12 8.99 -3.27
CA ILE A 26 -29.80 9.38 -3.81
C ILE A 26 -28.77 8.73 -2.90
N ALA A 27 -28.33 7.52 -3.27
CA ALA A 27 -27.17 6.90 -2.66
C ALA A 27 -26.01 7.90 -2.79
N THR A 28 -25.51 8.40 -1.66
CA THR A 28 -24.29 9.17 -1.65
C THR A 28 -23.20 8.27 -2.24
N PRO A 29 -22.38 8.76 -3.18
CA PRO A 29 -21.22 7.98 -3.60
C PRO A 29 -20.38 7.74 -2.33
N ALA A 30 -20.17 6.48 -1.98
CA ALA A 30 -19.15 6.13 -1.00
C ALA A 30 -17.86 6.80 -1.48
N ALA A 31 -17.27 7.65 -0.62
CA ALA A 31 -16.00 8.28 -0.93
C ALA A 31 -15.05 7.19 -1.44
N ALA A 32 -14.51 7.36 -2.65
CA ALA A 32 -13.50 6.44 -3.17
C ALA A 32 -12.42 6.31 -2.08
N SER A 33 -12.24 5.10 -1.53
CA SER A 33 -11.19 4.84 -0.56
C SER A 33 -9.89 5.34 -1.18
N GLY A 34 -9.15 6.23 -0.50
CA GLY A 34 -7.89 6.80 -0.99
C GLY A 34 -6.75 5.78 -1.10
N VAL A 35 -7.10 4.51 -1.30
CA VAL A 35 -6.26 3.32 -1.36
C VAL A 35 -5.97 3.01 -2.82
N ASP A 36 -4.70 2.83 -3.13
CA ASP A 36 -4.24 2.52 -4.48
C ASP A 36 -4.67 1.11 -4.91
N ASN A 37 -5.12 0.96 -6.16
CA ASN A 37 -5.61 -0.32 -6.68
C ASN A 37 -4.52 -1.42 -6.66
N TYR A 38 -3.24 -1.06 -6.76
CA TYR A 38 -2.13 -2.00 -6.60
C TYR A 38 -2.11 -2.62 -5.21
N VAL A 39 -2.41 -1.85 -4.16
CA VAL A 39 -2.46 -2.32 -2.78
C VAL A 39 -3.58 -3.34 -2.61
N ILE A 40 -4.74 -3.08 -3.21
CA ILE A 40 -5.86 -4.03 -3.18
C ILE A 40 -5.54 -5.30 -3.97
N GLN A 41 -5.13 -5.16 -5.24
CA GLN A 41 -5.04 -6.29 -6.16
C GLN A 41 -3.77 -7.12 -5.97
N TYR A 42 -2.61 -6.47 -5.87
CA TYR A 42 -1.32 -7.16 -5.85
C TYR A 42 -0.79 -7.35 -4.43
N LEU A 43 -1.03 -6.39 -3.53
CA LEU A 43 -0.69 -6.56 -2.11
C LEU A 43 -1.79 -7.28 -1.32
N LYS A 44 -2.97 -7.53 -1.90
CA LYS A 44 -4.08 -8.25 -1.26
C LYS A 44 -4.43 -7.67 0.12
N ALA A 45 -4.41 -6.35 0.25
CA ALA A 45 -4.65 -5.64 1.51
C ALA A 45 -5.93 -4.81 1.39
N THR A 46 -7.06 -5.44 1.72
CA THR A 46 -8.38 -4.77 1.83
C THR A 46 -8.71 -4.33 3.24
N GLU A 47 -7.91 -4.79 4.21
CA GLU A 47 -7.97 -4.47 5.63
C GLU A 47 -6.53 -4.39 6.18
N ALA A 48 -6.38 -4.08 7.47
CA ALA A 48 -5.08 -4.00 8.08
C ALA A 48 -4.36 -5.35 8.06
N ILE A 49 -3.06 -5.34 7.72
CA ILE A 49 -2.21 -6.54 7.69
C ILE A 49 -1.14 -6.46 8.77
N GLU A 50 -0.86 -7.59 9.41
CA GLU A 50 0.26 -7.72 10.36
C GLU A 50 1.57 -7.93 9.59
N LEU A 51 2.58 -7.09 9.89
CA LEU A 51 3.93 -7.22 9.36
C LEU A 51 4.94 -7.37 10.51
N PRO A 52 6.05 -8.12 10.31
CA PRO A 52 7.10 -8.26 11.33
C PRO A 52 7.69 -6.91 11.71
N LEU A 53 7.62 -6.56 12.98
CA LEU A 53 8.13 -5.29 13.51
C LEU A 53 9.62 -5.39 13.83
N ASN A 54 10.06 -6.51 14.40
CA ASN A 54 11.44 -6.75 14.84
C ASN A 54 11.81 -8.24 14.82
N ASP A 55 13.03 -8.55 15.26
CA ASP A 55 13.63 -9.90 15.33
C ASP A 55 13.14 -10.75 16.52
N ARG A 56 12.36 -10.18 17.45
CA ARG A 56 11.78 -10.88 18.61
C ARG A 56 10.43 -11.52 18.29
N GLY A 57 9.93 -11.35 17.07
CA GLY A 57 8.65 -11.89 16.62
C GLY A 57 7.44 -10.97 16.85
N ASP A 58 7.65 -9.74 17.32
CA ASP A 58 6.57 -8.76 17.42
C ASP A 58 6.08 -8.38 16.00
N THR A 59 4.78 -8.11 15.88
CA THR A 59 4.16 -7.62 14.63
C THR A 59 3.49 -6.26 14.84
N ARG A 60 3.19 -5.58 13.73
CA ARG A 60 2.39 -4.36 13.74
C ARG A 60 1.39 -4.37 12.58
N ALA A 61 0.17 -3.92 12.86
CA ALA A 61 -0.87 -3.70 11.87
C ALA A 61 -0.55 -2.48 10.97
N PHE A 62 -0.72 -2.64 9.66
CA PHE A 62 -0.67 -1.57 8.67
C PHE A 62 -1.91 -1.61 7.80
N THR A 63 -2.58 -0.46 7.68
CA THR A 63 -3.80 -0.29 6.87
C THR A 63 -3.49 -0.24 5.37
N PRO A 64 -4.49 -0.47 4.50
CA PRO A 64 -4.33 -0.25 3.06
C PRO A 64 -3.91 1.19 2.71
N GLU A 65 -4.34 2.18 3.49
CA GLU A 65 -3.94 3.57 3.36
C GLU A 65 -2.45 3.76 3.69
N ASP A 66 -1.92 3.07 4.72
CA ASP A 66 -0.50 3.11 5.07
C ASP A 66 0.36 2.54 3.94
N LEU A 67 -0.04 1.38 3.40
CA LEU A 67 0.63 0.76 2.25
C LEU A 67 0.54 1.63 0.99
N THR A 68 -0.55 2.37 0.81
CA THR A 68 -0.71 3.33 -0.29
C THR A 68 0.27 4.49 -0.17
N ARG A 69 0.43 5.04 1.05
CA ARG A 69 1.45 6.07 1.31
C ARG A 69 2.86 5.52 1.10
N GLY A 70 3.14 4.31 1.59
CA GLY A 70 4.42 3.63 1.39
C GLY A 70 4.76 3.41 -0.09
N LYS A 71 3.78 2.95 -0.89
CA LYS A 71 3.92 2.82 -2.34
C LYS A 71 4.29 4.14 -3.00
N ARG A 72 3.59 5.23 -2.66
CA ARG A 72 3.87 6.56 -3.19
C ARG A 72 5.30 7.01 -2.85
N LEU A 73 5.70 6.85 -1.59
CA LEU A 73 7.07 7.16 -1.16
C LEU A 73 8.11 6.32 -1.93
N PHE A 74 7.83 5.05 -2.19
CA PHE A 74 8.72 4.20 -2.97
C PHE A 74 8.85 4.69 -4.42
N GLU A 75 7.74 5.06 -5.04
CA GLU A 75 7.71 5.57 -6.41
C GLU A 75 8.47 6.88 -6.58
N GLU A 76 8.32 7.80 -5.62
CA GLU A 76 8.97 9.10 -5.63
C GLU A 76 10.48 9.01 -5.33
N ASN A 77 10.90 8.06 -4.48
CA ASN A 77 12.23 8.10 -3.87
C ASN A 77 13.15 6.91 -4.21
N CYS A 78 12.59 5.75 -4.58
CA CYS A 78 13.34 4.49 -4.68
C CYS A 78 13.25 3.83 -6.06
N LYS A 79 12.16 4.05 -6.81
CA LYS A 79 11.81 3.33 -8.04
C LYS A 79 12.87 3.39 -9.14
N ASN A 80 13.64 4.47 -9.23
CA ASN A 80 14.68 4.60 -10.25
C ASN A 80 15.73 3.49 -10.20
N CYS A 81 16.00 2.96 -9.00
CA CYS A 81 16.93 1.84 -8.81
C CYS A 81 16.21 0.52 -8.52
N HIS A 82 14.99 0.59 -7.96
CA HIS A 82 14.29 -0.58 -7.41
C HIS A 82 12.93 -0.90 -8.07
N VAL A 83 12.75 -0.53 -9.34
CA VAL A 83 11.51 -0.82 -10.06
C VAL A 83 11.14 -2.32 -9.98
N GLY A 84 9.92 -2.62 -9.52
CA GLY A 84 9.47 -4.01 -9.36
C GLY A 84 10.27 -4.83 -8.35
N GLY A 85 11.02 -4.19 -7.44
CA GLY A 85 11.83 -4.87 -6.44
C GLY A 85 13.21 -5.33 -6.93
N THR A 86 13.63 -5.01 -8.16
CA THR A 86 15.01 -5.21 -8.62
C THR A 86 15.99 -4.30 -7.86
N THR A 87 17.27 -4.39 -8.18
CA THR A 87 18.30 -3.39 -7.84
C THR A 87 19.18 -3.19 -9.05
N LEU A 88 18.83 -2.23 -9.92
CA LEU A 88 19.50 -2.05 -11.21
C LEU A 88 21.03 -1.90 -11.12
N PRO A 89 21.61 -1.16 -10.14
CA PRO A 89 23.07 -1.04 -10.02
C PRO A 89 23.75 -2.32 -9.52
N ASN A 90 23.01 -3.22 -8.86
CA ASN A 90 23.52 -4.49 -8.35
C ASN A 90 22.43 -5.57 -8.36
N PRO A 91 22.19 -6.24 -9.50
CA PRO A 91 21.13 -7.23 -9.64
C PRO A 91 21.28 -8.48 -8.76
N LEU A 92 22.44 -8.67 -8.12
CA LEU A 92 22.66 -9.78 -7.18
C LEU A 92 22.00 -9.56 -5.81
N VAL A 93 21.60 -8.31 -5.49
CA VAL A 93 21.02 -7.94 -4.21
C VAL A 93 19.73 -7.16 -4.46
N SER A 94 18.62 -7.87 -4.61
CA SER A 94 17.30 -7.30 -4.87
C SER A 94 16.53 -6.94 -3.60
N LEU A 95 15.30 -6.44 -3.74
CA LEU A 95 14.32 -6.31 -2.65
C LEU A 95 13.40 -7.54 -2.55
N SER A 96 13.79 -8.69 -3.11
CA SER A 96 13.07 -9.95 -2.90
C SER A 96 13.14 -10.37 -1.43
N LEU A 97 12.12 -11.09 -0.94
CA LEU A 97 12.10 -11.52 0.46
C LEU A 97 13.29 -12.44 0.80
N LYS A 98 13.77 -13.21 -0.18
CA LYS A 98 14.97 -14.05 -0.05
C LYS A 98 16.20 -13.21 0.25
N ASP A 99 16.44 -12.17 -0.55
CA ASP A 99 17.63 -11.34 -0.42
C ASP A 99 17.56 -10.48 0.84
N LEU A 100 16.38 -9.94 1.17
CA LEU A 100 16.16 -9.22 2.43
C LEU A 100 16.50 -10.09 3.65
N LYS A 101 16.06 -11.37 3.66
CA LYS A 101 16.37 -12.33 4.73
C LYS A 101 17.84 -12.72 4.79
N GLY A 102 18.52 -12.78 3.64
CA GLY A 102 19.92 -13.20 3.56
C GLY A 102 20.94 -12.10 3.91
N ALA A 103 20.50 -10.84 4.02
CA ALA A 103 21.36 -9.75 4.45
C ALA A 103 21.83 -9.95 5.90
N VAL A 104 22.94 -9.29 6.26
CA VAL A 104 23.50 -9.32 7.62
C VAL A 104 23.53 -7.89 8.19
N PRO A 105 22.78 -7.58 9.27
CA PRO A 105 21.67 -8.38 9.80
C PRO A 105 20.51 -8.50 8.78
N PRO A 106 19.56 -9.46 8.97
CA PRO A 106 18.39 -9.59 8.12
C PRO A 106 17.58 -8.31 8.04
N ARG A 107 17.06 -8.01 6.84
CA ARG A 107 16.30 -6.79 6.49
C ARG A 107 14.83 -7.09 6.20
N ASP A 108 14.26 -8.07 6.90
CA ASP A 108 12.93 -8.64 6.65
C ASP A 108 11.86 -8.22 7.69
N ASN A 109 12.14 -7.14 8.44
CA ASN A 109 11.20 -6.54 9.39
C ASN A 109 11.27 -5.00 9.35
N ILE A 110 10.23 -4.33 9.85
CA ILE A 110 10.08 -2.86 9.78
C ILE A 110 11.30 -2.14 10.39
N ALA A 111 11.71 -2.52 11.61
CA ALA A 111 12.83 -1.87 12.29
C ALA A 111 14.14 -2.01 11.51
N SER A 112 14.43 -3.20 10.96
CA SER A 112 15.64 -3.46 10.19
C SER A 112 15.71 -2.67 8.88
N LEU A 113 14.59 -2.53 8.16
CA LEU A 113 14.53 -1.71 6.95
C LEU A 113 14.70 -0.24 7.30
N VAL A 114 13.93 0.28 8.27
CA VAL A 114 14.07 1.67 8.73
C VAL A 114 15.52 1.98 9.09
N ALA A 115 16.18 1.13 9.88
CA ALA A 115 17.59 1.28 10.24
C ALA A 115 18.49 1.31 8.99
N PHE A 116 18.30 0.38 8.04
CA PHE A 116 19.05 0.34 6.79
C PHE A 116 18.82 1.60 5.94
N GLN A 117 17.61 2.15 5.85
CA GLN A 117 17.38 3.39 5.11
C GLN A 117 17.99 4.62 5.80
N ARG A 118 18.10 4.63 7.13
CA ARG A 118 18.80 5.70 7.88
C ARG A 118 20.31 5.64 7.70
N LEU A 119 20.89 4.45 7.58
CA LEU A 119 22.30 4.24 7.35
C LEU A 119 22.50 2.97 6.49
N PRO A 120 22.54 3.10 5.15
CA PRO A 120 22.69 1.93 4.30
C PRO A 120 24.04 1.25 4.51
N MET A 121 24.01 -0.08 4.61
CA MET A 121 25.21 -0.92 4.79
C MET A 121 25.37 -1.90 3.62
N SER A 122 26.58 -2.41 3.40
CA SER A 122 26.85 -3.54 2.51
C SER A 122 25.97 -4.74 2.88
N TYR A 123 25.83 -5.71 1.96
CA TYR A 123 24.95 -6.86 2.18
C TYR A 123 25.35 -7.72 3.38
N ASP A 124 26.64 -7.79 3.67
CA ASP A 124 27.23 -8.47 4.83
C ASP A 124 27.33 -7.56 6.09
N GLY A 125 26.93 -6.29 5.98
CA GLY A 125 26.91 -5.33 7.08
C GLY A 125 28.28 -4.81 7.53
N SER A 126 29.36 -5.12 6.78
CA SER A 126 30.73 -4.78 7.16
C SER A 126 31.12 -3.33 6.90
N GLU A 127 30.46 -2.66 5.96
CA GLU A 127 30.77 -1.28 5.56
C GLU A 127 29.52 -0.46 5.22
N GLU A 128 29.61 0.87 5.32
CA GLU A 128 28.56 1.76 4.85
C GLU A 128 28.47 1.73 3.31
N SER A 129 27.25 1.71 2.79
CA SER A 129 27.00 1.70 1.35
C SER A 129 26.53 3.06 0.87
N TYR A 130 27.25 3.63 -0.10
CA TYR A 130 26.84 4.85 -0.80
C TYR A 130 26.05 4.57 -2.08
N TRP A 131 25.81 3.29 -2.40
CA TRP A 131 25.06 2.86 -3.58
C TRP A 131 23.54 2.93 -3.38
N CYS A 132 23.08 2.88 -2.13
CA CYS A 132 21.69 3.10 -1.79
C CYS A 132 21.49 4.53 -1.27
N ARG A 133 20.30 5.07 -1.44
CA ARG A 133 19.99 6.43 -0.97
C ARG A 133 19.73 6.41 0.53
N GLN A 134 20.61 7.06 1.29
CA GLN A 134 20.36 7.37 2.70
C GLN A 134 19.19 8.35 2.85
N VAL A 135 18.31 8.09 3.82
CA VAL A 135 17.11 8.89 4.10
C VAL A 135 17.23 9.49 5.50
N SER A 136 17.45 10.80 5.60
CA SER A 136 17.52 11.52 6.89
C SER A 136 16.14 11.76 7.49
N GLU A 137 16.08 12.01 8.81
CA GLU A 137 14.83 12.33 9.52
C GLU A 137 14.19 13.65 9.07
N ASP A 138 14.99 14.61 8.63
CA ASP A 138 14.52 15.88 8.08
C ASP A 138 13.78 15.72 6.74
N TRP A 139 14.04 14.62 6.04
CA TRP A 139 13.43 14.36 4.74
C TRP A 139 12.21 13.46 4.85
N LEU A 140 12.34 12.27 5.44
CA LEU A 140 11.20 11.42 5.79
C LEU A 140 11.18 11.15 7.28
N THR A 141 10.04 11.43 7.92
CA THR A 141 9.80 11.09 9.33
C THR A 141 9.81 9.58 9.54
N THR A 142 9.93 9.14 10.79
CA THR A 142 9.91 7.71 11.13
C THR A 142 8.63 7.03 10.64
N ASN A 143 7.45 7.62 10.87
CA ASN A 143 6.19 7.02 10.41
C ASN A 143 6.13 6.87 8.88
N GLN A 144 6.61 7.86 8.12
CA GLN A 144 6.68 7.77 6.67
C GLN A 144 7.64 6.67 6.21
N LEU A 145 8.80 6.55 6.88
CA LEU A 145 9.79 5.53 6.55
C LEU A 145 9.31 4.13 6.90
N GLU A 146 8.52 4.00 7.97
CA GLU A 146 7.85 2.74 8.32
C GLU A 146 6.74 2.37 7.34
N ASP A 147 5.95 3.33 6.83
CA ASP A 147 4.97 3.08 5.76
C ASP A 147 5.67 2.57 4.50
N LEU A 148 6.81 3.18 4.13
CA LEU A 148 7.67 2.73 3.02
C LEU A 148 8.20 1.31 3.25
N ALA A 149 8.74 1.03 4.45
CA ALA A 149 9.22 -0.31 4.81
C ALA A 149 8.09 -1.35 4.75
N ALA A 150 6.89 -1.01 5.22
CA ALA A 150 5.72 -1.87 5.17
C ALA A 150 5.31 -2.21 3.73
N PHE A 151 5.32 -1.22 2.84
CA PHE A 151 5.09 -1.45 1.42
C PHE A 151 6.12 -2.42 0.83
N ILE A 152 7.42 -2.23 1.09
CA ILE A 152 8.49 -3.10 0.57
C ILE A 152 8.32 -4.53 1.08
N LEU A 153 8.11 -4.73 2.39
CA LEU A 153 7.94 -6.07 2.96
C LEU A 153 6.70 -6.77 2.41
N ARG A 154 5.58 -6.05 2.33
CA ARG A 154 4.36 -6.64 1.80
C ARG A 154 4.51 -7.00 0.34
N ALA A 155 5.10 -6.12 -0.46
CA ALA A 155 5.38 -6.40 -1.87
C ALA A 155 6.30 -7.62 -2.02
N ALA A 156 7.40 -7.68 -1.28
CA ALA A 156 8.32 -8.81 -1.27
C ALA A 156 7.66 -10.14 -0.87
N ALA A 157 6.64 -10.10 -0.03
CA ALA A 157 5.93 -11.28 0.43
C ALA A 157 4.88 -11.80 -0.56
N VAL A 158 4.16 -10.92 -1.27
CA VAL A 158 2.97 -11.35 -2.03
C VAL A 158 2.82 -10.79 -3.44
N ALA A 159 3.55 -9.73 -3.80
CA ALA A 159 3.38 -9.10 -5.10
C ALA A 159 4.00 -10.00 -6.21
N PRO A 160 3.22 -10.38 -7.24
CA PRO A 160 3.73 -11.19 -8.34
C PRO A 160 4.91 -10.50 -9.05
N GLY A 161 5.99 -11.25 -9.28
CA GLY A 161 7.19 -10.76 -9.98
C GLY A 161 8.08 -9.82 -9.18
N TRP A 162 7.80 -9.58 -7.89
CA TRP A 162 8.61 -8.68 -7.08
C TRP A 162 10.00 -9.26 -6.77
N GLY A 163 11.05 -8.53 -7.17
CA GLY A 163 12.44 -8.92 -6.95
C GLY A 163 12.87 -10.16 -7.75
N THR A 164 12.12 -10.53 -8.79
CA THR A 164 12.50 -11.61 -9.71
C THR A 164 13.04 -11.03 -11.01
N GLU A 165 14.21 -11.45 -11.44
CA GLU A 165 14.77 -11.11 -12.76
C GLU A 165 14.23 -12.03 -13.88
N THR A 166 13.58 -13.15 -13.51
CA THR A 166 12.98 -14.12 -14.44
C THR A 166 11.46 -14.08 -14.36
N PHE A 167 10.82 -13.55 -15.39
CA PHE A 167 9.37 -13.66 -15.57
C PHE A 167 9.05 -15.03 -16.17
N ALA A 168 8.12 -15.78 -15.57
CA ALA A 168 7.76 -17.14 -16.01
C ALA A 168 7.28 -17.22 -17.48
N ASP A 169 6.94 -16.08 -18.10
CA ASP A 169 6.41 -16.00 -19.46
C ASP A 169 7.46 -15.59 -20.53
N SER A 170 8.75 -15.61 -20.20
CA SER A 170 9.83 -15.25 -21.14
C SER A 170 10.63 -16.44 -21.70
N ALA A 171 10.10 -17.66 -21.59
CA ALA A 171 10.57 -18.78 -22.40
C ALA A 171 10.00 -18.64 -23.83
N PRO A 172 10.83 -18.67 -24.90
CA PRO A 172 10.36 -18.76 -26.27
C PRO A 172 9.65 -20.09 -26.57
#